data_AF-Q5SKW4-F1
#
_entry.id   AF-Q5SKW4-F1
#
_cell.length_a   1.000
_cell.length_b   1.000
_cell.length_c   1.000
_cell.angle_alpha   90.00
_cell.angle_beta   90.00
_cell.angle_gamma   90.00
#
_symmetry.space_group_name_H-M   'P 1'
#
loop_
_entity.id
_entity.type
_entity.pdbx_description
1 polymer ?
#
loop_
_entity_poly.entity_id
_entity_poly.type
_entity_poly.pdbx_seq_one_letter_code
_entity_poly.pdbx_strand_id
1 'polypeptide(L)' 'MDLSGLKDPEAVAREVLWAHTLGASLAAGWADYGRIAPGARADLTLWEGKRPVGRVYRGNLEIF' A
#
# COMPACT_ATOMS: atom_id res chain seq x y z
N MET A 1 -11.64 -4.44 1.93
CA MET A 1 -11.76 -5.89 2.18
C MET A 1 -12.28 -6.10 3.59
N ASP A 2 -13.14 -7.08 3.81
CA ASP A 2 -13.57 -7.46 5.16
C ASP A 2 -12.76 -8.68 5.62
N LEU A 3 -12.09 -8.57 6.77
CA LEU A 3 -11.20 -9.59 7.34
C LEU A 3 -11.68 -10.08 8.71
N SER A 4 -12.84 -9.61 9.17
CA SER A 4 -13.34 -9.78 10.55
C SER A 4 -13.56 -11.23 11.01
N GLY A 5 -13.69 -12.18 10.08
CA GLY A 5 -13.85 -13.61 10.37
C GLY A 5 -12.55 -14.41 10.49
N LEU A 6 -11.39 -13.76 10.37
CA LEU A 6 -10.08 -14.44 10.40
C LEU A 6 -9.52 -14.52 11.82
N LYS A 7 -8.70 -15.56 12.06
CA LYS A 7 -8.07 -15.85 13.36
C LYS A 7 -7.12 -14.73 13.82
N ASP A 8 -6.57 -13.97 12.88
CA ASP A 8 -5.76 -12.77 13.08
C ASP A 8 -5.94 -11.80 11.89
N PRO A 9 -6.92 -10.88 11.94
CA PRO A 9 -7.21 -9.97 10.83
C PRO A 9 -6.10 -8.95 10.57
N GLU A 10 -5.29 -8.62 11.57
CA GLU A 10 -4.23 -7.63 11.45
C GLU A 10 -3.00 -8.21 10.76
N ALA A 11 -2.59 -9.44 11.14
CA ALA A 11 -1.54 -10.15 10.43
C ALA A 11 -1.90 -10.36 8.95
N VAL A 12 -3.15 -10.73 8.67
CA VAL A 12 -3.64 -10.88 7.29
C VAL A 12 -3.64 -9.53 6.57
N ALA A 13 -4.09 -8.45 7.21
CA ALA A 13 -4.05 -7.12 6.61
C ALA A 13 -2.61 -6.70 6.24
N ARG A 14 -1.63 -7.02 7.09
CA ARG A 14 -0.21 -6.76 6.83
C ARG A 14 0.31 -7.58 5.66
N GLU A 15 -0.03 -8.86 5.57
CA GLU A 15 0.34 -9.71 4.42
C GLU A 15 -0.29 -9.23 3.13
N VAL A 16 -1.58 -8.88 3.16
CA VAL A 16 -2.29 -8.32 2.01
C VAL A 16 -1.64 -7.01 1.57
N LEU A 17 -1.34 -6.11 2.51
CA LEU A 17 -0.66 -4.85 2.21
C LEU A 17 0.73 -5.12 1.60
N TRP A 18 1.53 -6.01 2.19
CA TRP A 18 2.83 -6.39 1.64
C TRP A 18 2.71 -6.94 0.22
N ALA A 19 1.80 -7.89 -0.01
CA ALA A 19 1.61 -8.52 -1.31
C ALA A 19 1.26 -7.51 -2.41
N HIS A 20 0.43 -6.51 -2.08
CA HIS A 20 0.00 -5.45 -3.03
C HIS A 20 0.96 -4.26 -3.11
N THR A 21 2.06 -4.24 -2.33
CA THR A 21 3.03 -3.14 -2.33
C THR A 21 4.45 -3.67 -2.56
N LEU A 22 5.20 -3.94 -1.48
CA LEU A 22 6.58 -4.40 -1.55
C LEU A 22 6.72 -5.75 -2.27
N GLY A 23 5.83 -6.71 -1.99
CA GLY A 23 5.84 -8.03 -2.61
C GLY A 23 5.73 -7.95 -4.14
N ALA A 24 4.75 -7.19 -4.64
CA ALA A 24 4.60 -6.94 -6.07
C ALA A 24 5.80 -6.19 -6.67
N SER A 25 6.35 -5.20 -5.96
CA SER A 25 7.52 -4.43 -6.43
C SER A 25 8.77 -5.30 -6.54
N LEU A 26 9.00 -6.19 -5.57
CA LEU A 26 10.10 -7.17 -5.61
C LEU A 26 9.94 -8.14 -6.78
N ALA A 27 8.73 -8.66 -7.00
CA ALA A 27 8.44 -9.54 -8.13
C ALA A 27 8.66 -8.86 -9.50
N ALA A 28 8.41 -7.56 -9.59
CA ALA A 28 8.63 -6.76 -10.80
C ALA A 28 10.08 -6.24 -10.96
N GLY A 29 10.96 -6.43 -9.96
CA GLY A 29 12.32 -5.89 -9.97
C GLY A 29 12.39 -4.37 -9.75
N TRP A 30 11.35 -3.75 -9.18
CA TRP A 30 11.30 -2.32 -8.91
C TRP A 30 11.88 -1.97 -7.54
N ALA A 31 13.15 -1.55 -7.53
CA ALA A 31 13.91 -1.32 -6.30
C ALA A 31 13.44 -0.10 -5.48
N ASP A 32 12.81 0.90 -6.11
CA ASP A 32 12.39 2.17 -5.49
C ASP A 32 10.88 2.22 -5.17
N TYR A 33 10.14 1.13 -5.36
CA TYR A 33 8.68 1.03 -5.17
C TYR A 33 8.25 0.24 -3.93
N GLY A 34 6.98 0.38 -3.56
CA GLY A 34 6.31 -0.51 -2.59
C GLY A 34 6.71 -0.30 -1.13
N ARG A 35 7.45 0.76 -0.81
CA ARG A 35 7.90 1.07 0.56
C ARG A 35 7.89 2.57 0.83
N ILE A 36 7.64 2.93 2.09
CA ILE A 36 7.75 4.30 2.57
C ILE A 36 9.15 4.45 3.19
N ALA A 37 10.08 5.02 2.44
CA ALA A 37 11.46 5.23 2.87
C ALA A 37 12.11 6.40 2.10
N PRO A 38 13.13 7.08 2.65
CA PRO A 38 13.90 8.07 1.91
C PRO A 38 14.44 7.51 0.60
N GLY A 39 14.27 8.25 -0.50
CA GLY A 39 14.71 7.86 -1.85
C GLY A 39 13.78 6.88 -2.59
N ALA A 40 12.74 6.34 -1.94
CA ALA A 40 11.68 5.61 -2.64
C ALA A 40 10.76 6.58 -3.40
N ARG A 41 10.08 6.08 -4.43
CA ARG A 41 9.08 6.88 -5.14
C ARG A 41 7.89 7.21 -4.26
N ALA A 42 7.43 8.44 -4.39
CA ALA A 42 6.21 8.91 -3.75
C ALA A 42 4.96 8.43 -4.53
N ASP A 43 4.77 7.11 -4.62
CA ASP A 43 3.55 6.51 -5.16
C ASP A 43 2.79 5.85 -3.99
N LEU A 44 1.73 6.53 -3.53
CA LEU A 44 1.06 6.25 -2.24
C LEU A 44 -0.46 6.32 -2.40
N THR A 45 -1.20 5.63 -1.53
CA THR A 45 -2.66 5.82 -1.37
C THR A 45 -2.96 6.16 0.07
N LEU A 46 -3.71 7.24 0.30
CA LEU A 46 -4.20 7.65 1.61
C LEU A 46 -5.57 6.99 1.86
N TRP A 47 -5.73 6.41 3.05
CA TRP A 47 -6.95 5.72 3.45
C TRP A 47 -7.49 6.31 4.74
N GLU A 48 -8.81 6.44 4.82
CA GLU A 48 -9.55 6.67 6.05
C GLU A 48 -10.48 5.47 6.29
N GLY A 49 -10.20 4.69 7.33
CA GLY A 49 -10.84 3.40 7.55
C GLY A 49 -10.70 2.48 6.33
N LYS A 50 -11.83 2.08 5.73
CA LYS A 50 -11.89 1.19 4.55
C LYS A 50 -12.02 1.94 3.22
N ARG A 51 -11.86 3.26 3.19
CA ARG A 51 -12.06 4.11 1.99
C ARG A 51 -10.74 4.77 1.57
N PRO A 52 -10.34 4.69 0.30
CA PRO A 52 -9.28 5.55 -0.23
C PRO A 52 -9.80 6.99 -0.32
N VAL A 53 -9.07 7.93 0.26
CA VAL A 53 -9.42 9.36 0.29
C VAL A 53 -8.41 10.24 -0.47
N GLY A 54 -7.31 9.65 -0.93
CA GLY A 54 -6.38 10.33 -1.82
C GLY A 54 -5.25 9.42 -2.27
N ARG A 55 -4.37 9.95 -3.11
CA ARG A 55 -3.16 9.27 -3.55
C ARG A 55 -2.07 10.27 -3.91
N VAL A 56 -0.83 9.81 -3.90
CA VAL A 56 0.25 10.46 -4.64
C VAL A 56 0.55 9.57 -5.85
N TYR A 57 0.49 10.14 -7.04
CA TYR A 57 0.81 9.43 -8.27
C TYR A 57 1.75 10.27 -9.12
N ARG A 58 2.90 9.70 -9.49
CA ARG A 58 3.94 10.41 -10.25
C ARG A 58 4.33 11.75 -9.61
N GLY A 59 4.37 11.79 -8.28
CA GLY A 59 4.71 12.98 -7.49
C GLY A 59 3.60 14.01 -7.32
N ASN A 60 2.39 13.77 -7.82
CA ASN A 60 1.26 14.68 -7.67
C ASN A 60 0.27 14.16 -6.62
N LEU A 61 -0.16 15.03 -5.71
CA LEU A 61 -1.21 14.72 -4.74
C LEU A 61 -2.59 14.90 -5.36
N GLU A 62 -3.43 13.88 -5.25
CA GLU A 62 -4.82 13.86 -5.70
C GLU A 62 -5.72 13.44 -4.52
N ILE A 63 -6.76 14.22 -4.20
CA ILE A 63 -7.72 13.96 -3.12
C ILE A 63 -9.10 13.61 -3.73
N PHE A 64 -9.84 12.68 -3.11
CA PHE A 64 -11.11 12.12 -3.62
C PHE A 64 -12.34 12.46 -2.77
#